data_AF-A0A7X8CZ25-F1
#
_entry.id   AF-A0A7X8CZ25-F1
#
_cell.length_a   1.000
_cell.length_b   1.000
_cell.length_c   1.000
_cell.angle_alpha   90.00
_cell.angle_beta   90.00
_cell.angle_gamma   90.00
#
_symmetry.space_group_name_H-M   'P 1'
#
loop_
_entity.id
_entity.type
_entity.pdbx_description
1 polymer ?
#
loop_
_entity_poly.entity_id
_entity_poly.type
_entity_poly.pdbx_seq_one_letter_code
_entity_poly.pdbx_strand_id
1 'polypeptide(L)'
;MGYATFGEVLGFAVGREKAAVAFYQELSGIAAFAAQRSTLAEFIAMEKGHAAMLESMRTRGTVNLSASTAVDLGAARRMEAEDRPTAGMTFQDILDAAISKETRSYELYGRLAQEAGNPGIRETFERLAGEESRHRAYFQDLYEREVARDN
;
A
#
# COMPACT_ATOMS: atom_id res chain seq x y z
N MET A 1 -11.61 16.25 19.73
CA MET A 1 -11.21 15.91 18.35
C MET A 1 -9.76 15.48 18.41
N GLY A 2 -9.47 14.18 18.34
CA GLY A 2 -8.11 13.68 18.49
C GLY A 2 -7.34 13.85 17.18
N TYR A 3 -6.26 14.62 17.19
CA TYR A 3 -5.29 14.62 16.09
C TYR A 3 -4.65 13.24 16.00
N ALA A 4 -4.54 12.66 14.81
CA ALA A 4 -3.77 11.45 14.63
C ALA A 4 -2.29 11.76 14.94
N THR A 5 -1.69 10.99 15.83
CA THR A 5 -0.27 11.10 16.17
C THR A 5 0.58 10.46 15.06
N PHE A 6 1.84 10.89 14.94
CA PHE A 6 2.78 10.27 14.01
C PHE A 6 2.90 8.75 14.23
N GLY A 7 2.88 8.30 15.50
CA GLY A 7 2.90 6.87 15.84
C GLY A 7 1.65 6.13 15.36
N GLU A 8 0.47 6.75 15.43
CA GLU A 8 -0.75 6.17 14.89
C GLU A 8 -0.70 6.07 13.37
N VAL A 9 -0.16 7.08 12.69
CA VAL A 9 0.02 7.06 11.23
C VAL A 9 0.96 5.94 10.80
N LEU A 10 2.12 5.81 11.45
CA LEU A 10 3.03 4.72 11.16
C LEU A 10 2.39 3.36 11.44
N GLY A 11 1.64 3.23 12.54
CA GLY A 11 0.89 1.99 12.83
C GLY A 11 -0.12 1.64 11.73
N PHE A 12 -0.79 2.64 11.16
CA PHE A 12 -1.69 2.46 10.02
C PHE A 12 -0.95 2.07 8.75
N ALA A 13 0.14 2.79 8.41
CA ALA A 13 0.96 2.46 7.26
C ALA A 13 1.53 1.04 7.34
N VAL A 14 2.04 0.62 8.51
CA VAL A 14 2.50 -0.76 8.73
C VAL A 14 1.36 -1.78 8.55
N GLY A 15 0.14 -1.44 8.99
CA GLY A 15 -1.04 -2.26 8.74
C GLY A 15 -1.29 -2.49 7.25
N ARG A 16 -1.15 -1.42 6.44
CA ARG A 16 -1.31 -1.47 4.98
C ARG A 16 -0.30 -2.38 4.31
N GLU A 17 0.99 -2.23 4.63
CA GLU A 17 2.05 -3.09 4.08
C GLU A 17 1.81 -4.57 4.45
N LYS A 18 1.43 -4.85 5.71
CA LYS A 18 1.10 -6.23 6.13
C LYS A 18 -0.12 -6.78 5.41
N ALA A 19 -1.11 -5.94 5.15
CA ALA A 19 -2.26 -6.31 4.35
C ALA A 19 -1.90 -6.54 2.87
N ALA A 20 -0.95 -5.80 2.31
CA ALA A 20 -0.41 -6.02 0.96
C ALA A 20 0.32 -7.37 0.87
N VAL A 21 1.17 -7.67 1.86
CA VAL A 21 1.82 -8.98 1.98
C VAL A 21 0.79 -10.12 1.97
N ALA A 22 -0.24 -10.04 2.81
CA ALA A 22 -1.27 -11.07 2.87
C ALA A 22 -2.02 -11.20 1.54
N PHE A 23 -2.39 -10.06 0.94
CA PHE A 23 -3.06 -10.00 -0.36
C PHE A 23 -2.23 -10.66 -1.46
N TYR A 24 -0.93 -10.32 -1.56
CA TYR A 24 -0.03 -10.90 -2.57
C TYR A 24 0.25 -12.39 -2.34
N GLN A 25 0.27 -12.85 -1.08
CA GLN A 25 0.38 -14.27 -0.77
C GLN A 25 -0.83 -15.05 -1.29
N GLU A 26 -2.04 -14.52 -1.09
CA GLU A 26 -3.27 -15.11 -1.62
C GLU A 26 -3.28 -15.09 -3.16
N LEU A 27 -2.93 -13.94 -3.75
CA LEU A 27 -2.85 -13.79 -5.21
C LEU A 27 -1.84 -14.74 -5.84
N SER A 28 -0.70 -14.98 -5.19
CA SER A 28 0.32 -15.93 -5.66
C SER A 28 -0.20 -17.37 -5.74
N GLY A 29 -1.21 -17.71 -4.93
CA GLY A 29 -1.88 -19.01 -4.98
C GLY A 29 -2.85 -19.15 -6.15
N ILE A 30 -3.35 -18.03 -6.69
CA ILE A 30 -4.31 -17.97 -7.81
C ILE A 30 -3.59 -17.70 -9.15
N ALA A 31 -2.43 -17.04 -9.11
CA ALA A 31 -1.68 -16.64 -10.30
C ALA A 31 -1.33 -17.84 -11.19
N ALA A 32 -1.75 -17.77 -12.46
CA ALA A 32 -1.63 -18.86 -13.42
C ALA A 32 -0.17 -19.11 -13.86
N PHE A 33 0.63 -18.05 -14.01
CA PHE A 33 1.96 -18.13 -14.62
C PHE A 33 3.11 -18.00 -13.63
N ALA A 34 4.20 -18.72 -13.91
CA ALA A 34 5.41 -18.69 -13.06
C ALA A 34 6.04 -17.29 -12.95
N ALA A 35 5.98 -16.49 -14.02
CA ALA A 35 6.49 -15.12 -14.03
C ALA A 35 5.73 -14.23 -13.02
N GLN A 36 4.39 -14.30 -13.00
CA GLN A 36 3.56 -13.56 -12.06
C GLN A 36 3.86 -13.96 -10.61
N ARG A 37 4.03 -15.26 -10.34
CA ARG A 37 4.40 -15.75 -9.01
C ARG A 37 5.77 -15.25 -8.55
N SER A 38 6.74 -15.14 -9.45
CA SER A 38 8.07 -14.58 -9.14
C SER A 38 7.97 -13.11 -8.77
N THR A 39 7.27 -12.30 -9.57
CA THR A 39 7.09 -10.87 -9.29
C THR A 39 6.33 -10.63 -8.00
N LEU A 40 5.26 -11.40 -7.73
CA LEU A 40 4.53 -11.30 -6.46
C LEU A 40 5.39 -11.69 -5.26
N ALA A 41 6.29 -12.67 -5.39
CA ALA A 41 7.24 -13.01 -4.34
C ALA A 41 8.24 -11.87 -4.03
N GLU A 42 8.67 -11.15 -5.07
CA GLU A 42 9.50 -9.95 -4.92
C GLU A 42 8.74 -8.83 -4.21
N PHE A 43 7.49 -8.56 -4.61
CA PHE A 43 6.64 -7.56 -3.95
C PHE A 43 6.40 -7.92 -2.49
N ILE A 44 6.06 -9.18 -2.19
CA ILE A 44 5.93 -9.68 -0.81
C ILE A 44 7.19 -9.39 0.03
N ALA A 45 8.38 -9.53 -0.55
CA ALA A 45 9.63 -9.23 0.15
C ALA A 45 9.82 -7.71 0.36
N MET A 46 9.49 -6.89 -0.64
CA MET A 46 9.55 -5.43 -0.56
C MET A 46 8.59 -4.88 0.51
N GLU A 47 7.32 -5.26 0.48
CA GLU A 47 6.31 -4.85 1.46
C GLU A 47 6.70 -5.21 2.90
N LYS A 48 7.30 -6.40 3.11
CA LYS A 48 7.85 -6.78 4.42
C LYS A 48 8.97 -5.83 4.85
N GLY A 49 9.83 -5.44 3.91
CA GLY A 49 10.88 -4.45 4.12
C GLY A 49 10.32 -3.07 4.46
N HIS A 50 9.29 -2.61 3.76
CA HIS A 50 8.59 -1.36 4.04
C HIS A 50 7.99 -1.37 5.44
N ALA A 51 7.25 -2.44 5.80
CA ALA A 51 6.67 -2.60 7.13
C ALA A 51 7.74 -2.53 8.23
N ALA A 52 8.87 -3.23 8.05
CA ALA A 52 9.98 -3.20 9.00
C ALA A 52 10.61 -1.81 9.10
N MET A 53 10.76 -1.11 7.97
CA MET A 53 11.29 0.25 7.95
C MET A 53 10.36 1.21 8.70
N LEU A 54 9.06 1.18 8.43
CA LEU A 54 8.05 2.03 9.07
C LEU A 54 7.96 1.78 10.58
N GLU A 55 8.05 0.51 11.02
CA GLU A 55 8.13 0.19 12.46
C GLU A 55 9.39 0.80 13.09
N SER A 56 10.54 0.74 12.41
CA SER A 56 11.79 1.35 12.90
C SER A 56 11.73 2.88 12.99
N MET A 57 10.88 3.52 12.19
CA MET A 57 10.71 4.97 12.20
C MET A 57 9.90 5.48 13.38
N ARG A 58 9.14 4.63 14.08
CA ARG A 58 8.33 5.02 15.25
C ARG A 58 9.13 5.67 16.36
N THR A 59 10.43 5.39 16.44
CA THR A 59 11.35 5.94 17.45
C THR A 59 12.22 7.08 16.92
N ARG A 60 12.15 7.40 15.62
CA ARG A 60 13.14 8.23 14.90
C ARG A 60 12.67 9.64 14.52
N GLY A 61 11.45 10.05 14.84
CA GLY A 61 11.04 11.44 14.64
C GLY A 61 9.56 11.75 14.88
N THR A 62 9.12 12.91 14.40
CA THR A 62 7.74 13.39 14.46
C THR A 62 7.28 13.89 13.08
N VAL A 63 6.00 13.71 12.78
CA VAL A 63 5.31 14.37 11.66
C VAL A 63 4.18 15.20 12.24
N ASN A 64 4.10 16.45 11.82
CA ASN A 64 3.01 17.35 12.19
C ASN A 64 1.92 17.23 11.13
N LEU A 65 0.93 16.37 11.38
CA LEU A 65 -0.14 16.18 10.43
C LEU A 65 -1.04 17.41 10.37
N SER A 66 -1.46 17.78 9.16
CA SER A 66 -2.56 18.73 9.01
C SER A 66 -3.88 18.12 9.50
N ALA A 67 -4.84 18.97 9.87
CA ALA A 67 -6.17 18.51 10.29
C ALA A 67 -6.90 17.75 9.18
N SER A 68 -6.72 18.14 7.91
CA SER A 68 -7.26 17.42 6.75
C SER A 68 -6.66 16.02 6.62
N THR A 69 -5.34 15.89 6.73
CA THR A 69 -4.66 14.59 6.58
C THR A 69 -5.02 13.65 7.72
N ALA A 70 -5.16 14.15 8.95
CA ALA A 70 -5.64 13.33 10.07
C ALA A 70 -7.08 12.81 9.86
N VAL A 71 -7.96 13.61 9.26
CA VAL A 71 -9.33 13.20 8.91
C VAL A 71 -9.33 12.16 7.79
N ASP A 72 -8.53 12.38 6.74
CA ASP A 72 -8.39 11.45 5.61
C ASP A 72 -7.85 10.10 6.05
N LEU A 73 -6.83 10.09 6.91
CA LEU A 73 -6.32 8.87 7.58
C LEU A 73 -7.40 8.15 8.37
N GLY A 74 -8.21 8.91 9.12
CA GLY A 74 -9.35 8.37 9.87
C GLY A 74 -10.40 7.74 8.96
N ALA A 75 -10.64 8.30 7.78
CA ALA A 75 -11.54 7.74 6.76
C ALA A 75 -10.96 6.49 6.10
N ALA A 76 -9.69 6.54 5.71
CA ALA A 76 -8.99 5.43 5.07
C ALA A 76 -8.97 4.17 5.97
N ARG A 77 -8.82 4.34 7.30
CA ARG A 77 -8.93 3.24 8.28
C ARG A 77 -10.25 2.50 8.26
N ARG A 78 -11.36 3.19 7.96
CA ARG A 78 -12.69 2.56 7.94
C ARG A 78 -12.91 1.73 6.68
N MET A 79 -12.23 2.08 5.58
CA MET A 79 -12.38 1.42 4.28
C MET A 79 -11.48 0.17 4.15
N GLU A 80 -10.46 0.03 4.98
CA GLU A 80 -9.46 -1.05 4.89
C GLU A 80 -9.99 -2.45 5.25
N ALA A 81 -11.16 -2.54 5.90
CA ALA A 81 -11.81 -3.80 6.22
C ALA A 81 -12.34 -4.55 4.97
N GLU A 82 -12.43 -3.87 3.83
CA GLU A 82 -13.06 -4.38 2.61
C GLU A 82 -12.06 -4.93 1.58
N ASP A 83 -10.75 -4.75 1.78
CA ASP A 83 -9.71 -5.01 0.77
C ASP A 83 -9.13 -6.45 0.78
N ARG A 84 -9.78 -7.42 1.44
CA ARG A 84 -9.35 -8.84 1.39
C ARG A 84 -10.01 -9.57 0.22
N PRO A 85 -9.24 -10.37 -0.57
CA PRO A 85 -9.83 -11.29 -1.52
C PRO A 85 -10.83 -12.20 -0.82
N THR A 86 -12.07 -12.24 -1.32
CA THR A 86 -13.10 -13.14 -0.78
C THR A 86 -13.36 -14.28 -1.75
N ALA A 87 -13.87 -15.40 -1.23
CA ALA A 87 -14.27 -16.54 -2.04
C ALA A 87 -15.42 -16.11 -2.98
N GLY A 88 -15.10 -15.88 -4.25
CA GLY A 88 -16.06 -15.45 -5.27
C GLY A 88 -15.62 -14.25 -6.11
N MET A 89 -14.53 -13.56 -5.75
CA MET A 89 -13.98 -12.49 -6.58
C MET A 89 -13.42 -13.05 -7.89
N THR A 90 -13.73 -12.37 -9.00
CA THR A 90 -13.14 -12.69 -10.31
C THR A 90 -11.69 -12.24 -10.37
N PHE A 91 -10.93 -12.72 -11.36
CA PHE A 91 -9.56 -12.24 -11.56
C PHE A 91 -9.50 -10.73 -11.81
N GLN A 92 -10.49 -10.18 -12.52
CA GLN A 92 -10.66 -8.74 -12.69
C GLN A 92 -10.85 -8.02 -11.35
N ASP A 93 -11.78 -8.49 -10.51
CA ASP A 93 -12.05 -7.87 -9.19
C ASP A 93 -10.79 -7.87 -8.30
N ILE A 94 -10.00 -8.93 -8.38
CA ILE A 94 -8.73 -9.06 -7.66
C ILE A 94 -7.72 -8.01 -8.16
N LEU A 95 -7.58 -7.82 -9.47
CA LEU A 95 -6.68 -6.80 -10.01
C LEU A 95 -7.16 -5.38 -9.69
N ASP A 96 -8.46 -5.11 -9.76
CA ASP A 96 -9.04 -3.83 -9.36
C ASP A 96 -8.77 -3.53 -7.87
N ALA A 97 -8.90 -4.53 -7.00
CA ALA A 97 -8.56 -4.42 -5.60
C ALA A 97 -7.06 -4.14 -5.38
N ALA A 98 -6.18 -4.83 -6.10
CA ALA A 98 -4.74 -4.59 -6.05
C ALA A 98 -4.38 -3.16 -6.46
N ILE A 99 -4.89 -2.69 -7.62
CA ILE A 99 -4.65 -1.33 -8.12
C ILE A 99 -5.15 -0.27 -7.14
N SER A 100 -6.36 -0.46 -6.59
CA SER A 100 -6.94 0.44 -5.59
C SER A 100 -6.08 0.51 -4.33
N LYS A 101 -5.60 -0.63 -3.85
CA LYS A 101 -4.74 -0.72 -2.67
C LYS A 101 -3.45 0.06 -2.83
N GLU A 102 -2.72 -0.20 -3.91
CA GLU A 102 -1.45 0.46 -4.23
C GLU A 102 -1.64 1.98 -4.46
N THR A 103 -2.74 2.36 -5.12
CA THR A 103 -3.08 3.78 -5.31
C THR A 103 -3.25 4.49 -3.97
N ARG A 104 -3.97 3.88 -3.04
CA ARG A 104 -4.17 4.48 -1.70
C ARG A 104 -2.86 4.54 -0.91
N SER A 105 -1.95 3.57 -1.05
CA SER A 105 -0.65 3.58 -0.37
C SER A 105 0.27 4.66 -0.95
N TYR A 106 0.33 4.76 -2.28
CA TYR A 106 1.00 5.85 -2.99
C TYR A 106 0.54 7.23 -2.50
N GLU A 107 -0.78 7.47 -2.49
CA GLU A 107 -1.33 8.75 -2.05
C GLU A 107 -1.04 9.04 -0.58
N LEU A 108 -1.14 8.03 0.28
CA LEU A 108 -0.79 8.16 1.70
C LEU A 108 0.66 8.62 1.85
N TYR A 109 1.60 7.89 1.25
CA TYR A 109 3.01 8.22 1.37
C TYR A 109 3.36 9.56 0.73
N GLY A 110 2.74 9.91 -0.40
CA GLY A 110 2.89 11.25 -1.00
C GLY A 110 2.43 12.37 -0.08
N ARG A 111 1.31 12.20 0.64
CA ARG A 111 0.85 13.18 1.63
C ARG A 111 1.78 13.24 2.85
N LEU A 112 2.22 12.10 3.36
CA LEU A 112 3.14 12.05 4.51
C LEU A 112 4.50 12.66 4.21
N ALA A 113 5.00 12.50 2.98
CA ALA A 113 6.21 13.16 2.52
C ALA A 113 6.06 14.70 2.54
N GLN A 114 4.93 15.22 2.06
CA GLN A 114 4.67 16.67 2.04
C GLN A 114 4.58 17.28 3.45
N GLU A 115 4.06 16.52 4.42
CA GLU A 115 3.89 16.97 5.81
C GLU A 115 5.10 16.65 6.71
N ALA A 116 6.07 15.88 6.21
CA ALA A 116 7.27 15.54 6.95
C ALA A 116 8.21 16.75 7.06
N GLY A 117 8.32 17.29 8.29
CA GLY A 117 9.26 18.37 8.59
C GLY A 117 10.73 17.95 8.63
N ASN A 118 11.01 16.64 8.79
CA ASN A 118 12.36 16.10 8.75
C ASN A 118 12.71 15.61 7.33
N PRO A 119 13.82 16.10 6.71
CA PRO A 119 14.19 15.73 5.35
C PRO A 119 14.39 14.22 5.13
N GLY A 120 14.96 13.50 6.09
CA GLY A 120 15.19 12.05 5.97
C GLY A 120 13.90 11.24 6.09
N ILE A 121 12.94 11.71 6.89
CA ILE A 121 11.59 11.11 6.95
C ILE A 121 10.83 11.38 5.64
N ARG A 122 10.94 12.59 5.10
CA ARG A 122 10.37 12.94 3.81
C ARG A 122 10.90 12.05 2.69
N GLU A 123 12.22 11.95 2.56
CA GLU A 123 12.86 11.09 1.53
C GLU A 123 12.42 9.64 1.65
N THR A 124 12.24 9.14 2.88
CA THR A 124 11.72 7.79 3.12
C THR A 124 10.31 7.63 2.56
N PHE A 125 9.40 8.56 2.84
CA PHE A 125 8.03 8.49 2.32
C PHE A 125 7.96 8.71 0.80
N GLU A 126 8.82 9.56 0.23
CA GLU A 126 8.93 9.73 -1.23
C GLU A 126 9.38 8.43 -1.90
N ARG A 127 10.34 7.71 -1.31
CA ARG A 127 10.79 6.41 -1.81
C ARG A 127 9.67 5.38 -1.76
N LEU A 128 8.97 5.28 -0.63
CA LEU A 128 7.82 4.37 -0.48
C LEU A 128 6.75 4.68 -1.52
N ALA A 129 6.35 5.95 -1.68
CA ALA A 129 5.39 6.34 -2.71
C ALA A 129 5.87 5.91 -4.12
N GLY A 130 7.15 6.09 -4.44
CA GLY A 130 7.72 5.63 -5.71
C GLY A 130 7.63 4.12 -5.91
N GLU A 131 7.80 3.33 -4.86
CA GLU A 131 7.69 1.87 -4.86
C GLU A 131 6.23 1.42 -5.08
N GLU A 132 5.28 1.96 -4.30
CA GLU A 132 3.83 1.70 -4.46
C GLU A 132 3.33 2.07 -5.87
N SER A 133 3.82 3.17 -6.44
CA SER A 133 3.45 3.57 -7.80
C SER A 133 3.92 2.55 -8.85
N ARG A 134 5.03 1.83 -8.62
CA ARG A 134 5.50 0.78 -9.52
C ARG A 134 4.68 -0.49 -9.38
N HIS A 135 4.32 -0.86 -8.15
CA HIS A 135 3.42 -1.99 -7.90
C HIS A 135 2.07 -1.75 -8.57
N ARG A 136 1.49 -0.55 -8.40
CA ARG A 136 0.27 -0.12 -9.09
C ARG A 136 0.37 -0.29 -10.61
N ALA A 137 1.45 0.22 -11.20
CA ALA A 137 1.65 0.15 -12.66
C ALA A 137 1.74 -1.30 -13.15
N TYR A 138 2.37 -2.19 -12.37
CA TYR A 138 2.41 -3.61 -12.68
C TYR A 138 1.00 -4.24 -12.74
N PHE A 139 0.15 -3.98 -11.74
CA PHE A 139 -1.22 -4.51 -11.75
C PHE A 139 -2.09 -3.90 -12.85
N GLN A 140 -1.87 -2.63 -13.20
CA GLN A 140 -2.54 -1.99 -14.34
C GLN A 140 -2.16 -2.64 -15.67
N ASP A 141 -0.87 -2.84 -15.93
CA ASP A 141 -0.41 -3.54 -17.15
C ASP A 141 -0.95 -4.98 -17.19
N LEU A 142 -0.98 -5.67 -16.05
CA LEU A 142 -1.56 -7.01 -15.97
C LEU A 142 -3.07 -7.02 -16.27
N TYR A 143 -3.82 -6.04 -15.75
CA TYR A 143 -5.23 -5.87 -16.06
C TYR A 143 -5.46 -5.63 -17.55
N GLU A 144 -4.70 -4.72 -18.15
CA GLU A 144 -4.80 -4.41 -19.58
C GLU A 144 -4.50 -5.63 -20.46
N ARG A 145 -3.55 -6.48 -20.06
CA ARG A 145 -3.18 -7.68 -20.82
C ARG A 145 -4.18 -8.81 -20.71
N GLU A 146 -4.70 -9.07 -19.52
CA GLU A 146 -5.46 -10.29 -19.22
C GLU A 146 -6.97 -10.06 -19.17
N VAL A 147 -7.43 -8.82 -18.95
CA VAL A 147 -8.86 -8.49 -18.84
C VAL A 147 -9.33 -7.66 -20.01
N ALA A 148 -8.58 -6.60 -20.38
CA ALA A 148 -9.00 -5.70 -21.45
C ALA A 148 -8.80 -6.29 -22.86
N ARG A 149 -8.00 -7.36 -23.02
CA ARG A 149 -7.86 -8.09 -24.30
C ARG A 149 -8.93 -9.14 -24.56
N ASP A 150 -9.58 -9.61 -23.50
CA ASP A 150 -10.60 -10.67 -23.56
C ASP A 150 -12.05 -10.12 -23.64
N ASN A 151 -12.21 -8.79 -23.65
CA ASN A 151 -13.49 -8.07 -23.91
C ASN A 151 -13.49 -7.44 -25.31
#